data_AF-A0A291GCN4-F1
#
_entry.id   AF-A0A291GCN4-F1
#
_cell.length_a   1.000
_cell.length_b   1.000
_cell.length_c   1.000
_cell.angle_alpha   90.00
_cell.angle_beta   90.00
_cell.angle_gamma   90.00
#
_symmetry.space_group_name_H-M   'P 1'
#
loop_
_entity.id
_entity.type
_entity.pdbx_description
1 polymer ?
#
loop_
_entity_poly.entity_id
_entity_poly.type
_entity_poly.pdbx_seq_one_letter_code
_entity_poly.pdbx_strand_id
1 'polypeptide(L)'
;MHSYGAEIQGLIYNAALQAYQARVIFHEAGERITFPVEFTAPISADYATVSRGLALRARALRHRKRGANVARLKDVAEIAAHQGRLSA
;
A
#
# COMPACT_ATOMS: atom_id res chain seq x y z
N MET A 1 12.62 17.02 9.94
CA MET A 1 11.70 15.87 10.04
C MET A 1 10.95 15.80 8.71
N HIS A 2 11.28 14.85 7.82
CA HIS A 2 10.57 14.74 6.53
C HIS A 2 9.15 14.26 6.80
N SER A 3 8.16 15.13 6.62
CA SER A 3 6.75 14.77 6.62
C SER A 3 6.48 13.89 5.41
N TYR A 4 6.52 12.58 5.60
CA TYR A 4 6.04 11.61 4.62
C TYR A 4 4.52 11.76 4.48
N GLY A 5 4.11 12.63 3.57
CA GLY A 5 2.70 12.89 3.28
C GLY A 5 2.08 11.75 2.45
N ALA A 6 0.85 11.39 2.80
CA ALA A 6 -0.01 10.58 1.94
C ALA A 6 -1.01 11.51 1.24
N GLU A 7 -1.11 11.40 -0.07
CA GLU A 7 -2.05 12.15 -0.91
C GLU A 7 -3.20 11.23 -1.32
N ILE A 8 -4.44 11.69 -1.21
CA ILE A 8 -5.62 10.99 -1.72
C ILE A 8 -6.06 11.67 -3.00
N GLN A 9 -6.09 10.93 -4.10
CA GLN A 9 -6.40 11.45 -5.43
C GLN A 9 -7.58 10.70 -6.05
N GLY A 10 -8.48 11.45 -6.70
CA GLY A 10 -9.60 10.89 -7.47
C GLY A 10 -10.62 10.16 -6.60
N LEU A 11 -11.01 10.75 -5.47
CA LEU A 11 -12.04 10.20 -4.59
C LEU A 11 -13.39 10.16 -5.31
N ILE A 12 -13.95 8.96 -5.47
CA ILE A 12 -15.28 8.73 -6.04
C ILE A 12 -16.09 7.83 -5.10
N TYR A 13 -17.41 7.92 -5.19
CA TYR A 13 -18.33 7.01 -4.49
C TYR A 13 -18.96 6.04 -5.49
N ASN A 14 -18.81 4.74 -5.24
CA ASN A 14 -19.47 3.69 -5.99
C ASN A 14 -20.73 3.24 -5.23
N ALA A 15 -21.89 3.67 -5.71
CA ALA A 15 -23.18 3.38 -5.07
C ALA A 15 -23.55 1.89 -5.10
N ALA A 16 -23.14 1.16 -6.14
CA ALA A 16 -23.41 -0.28 -6.25
C ALA A 16 -22.63 -1.09 -5.18
N LEU A 17 -21.44 -0.63 -4.82
CA LEU A 17 -20.59 -1.26 -3.80
C LEU A 17 -20.71 -0.63 -2.41
N GLN A 18 -21.47 0.48 -2.29
CA GLN A 18 -21.53 1.31 -1.09
C GLN A 18 -20.14 1.64 -0.52
N ALA A 19 -19.24 2.06 -1.43
CA ALA A 19 -17.85 2.24 -1.09
C ALA A 19 -17.21 3.44 -1.79
N TYR A 20 -16.27 4.07 -1.08
CA TYR A 20 -15.40 5.09 -1.64
C TYR A 20 -14.19 4.45 -2.29
N GLN A 21 -13.84 4.89 -3.49
CA GLN A 21 -12.68 4.44 -4.23
C GLN A 21 -11.75 5.62 -4.49
N ALA A 22 -10.45 5.41 -4.32
CA ALA A 22 -9.44 6.44 -4.56
C ALA A 22 -8.07 5.83 -4.83
N ARG A 23 -7.13 6.68 -5.27
CA ARG A 23 -5.70 6.37 -5.30
C ARG A 23 -5.04 7.06 -4.11
N VAL A 24 -4.31 6.30 -3.29
CA VAL A 24 -3.47 6.85 -2.22
C VAL A 24 -2.01 6.80 -2.68
N ILE A 25 -1.35 7.96 -2.66
CA ILE A 25 0.02 8.13 -3.12
C ILE A 25 0.90 8.42 -1.91
N PHE A 26 1.89 7.55 -1.67
CA PHE A 26 2.94 7.79 -0.68
C PHE A 26 4.14 8.41 -1.37
N HIS A 27 4.60 9.54 -0.85
CA HIS A 27 5.81 10.23 -1.32
C HIS A 27 6.99 9.81 -0.44
N GLU A 28 7.93 9.04 -0.97
CA GLU A 28 9.08 8.53 -0.21
C GLU A 28 10.39 8.69 -0.98
N ALA A 29 11.40 9.36 -0.40
CA ALA A 29 12.76 9.44 -0.94
C ALA A 29 12.86 9.78 -2.45
N GLY A 30 11.95 10.64 -2.96
CA GLY A 30 11.89 11.02 -4.38
C GLY A 30 11.00 10.13 -5.25
N GLU A 31 10.49 9.02 -4.71
CA GLU A 31 9.56 8.13 -5.38
C GLU A 31 8.10 8.38 -4.97
N ARG A 32 7.19 8.08 -5.90
CA ARG A 32 5.74 8.11 -5.67
C ARG A 32 5.19 6.71 -5.85
N ILE A 33 4.71 6.12 -4.76
CA ILE A 33 4.11 4.78 -4.78
C ILE A 33 2.60 4.91 -4.60
N THR A 34 1.86 4.47 -5.62
CA THR A 34 0.40 4.61 -5.69
C THR A 34 -0.30 3.30 -5.39
N PHE A 35 -1.34 3.37 -4.55
CA PHE A 35 -2.20 2.24 -4.20
C PHE A 35 -3.66 2.57 -4.52
N PRO A 36 -4.32 1.82 -5.43
CA PRO A 36 -5.76 1.88 -5.53
C PRO A 36 -6.37 1.24 -4.28
N VAL A 37 -7.33 1.92 -3.68
CA VAL A 37 -7.99 1.47 -2.45
C VAL A 37 -9.49 1.70 -2.53
N GLU A 38 -10.21 0.85 -1.81
CA GLU A 38 -11.63 0.94 -1.57
C GLU A 38 -11.89 0.96 -0.06
N PHE A 39 -12.87 1.76 0.35
CA PHE A 39 -13.33 1.86 1.73
C PHE A 39 -14.86 1.89 1.77
N THR A 40 -15.45 0.80 2.25
CA THR A 40 -16.90 0.67 2.48
C THR A 40 -17.35 1.63 3.58
N ALA A 41 -18.23 2.55 3.21
CA ALA A 41 -18.85 3.52 4.12
C ALA A 41 -20.07 4.13 3.41
N PRO A 42 -21.11 4.56 4.16
CA PRO A 42 -22.26 5.22 3.55
C PRO A 42 -21.85 6.54 2.90
N ILE A 43 -22.60 7.00 1.89
CA ILE A 43 -22.35 8.28 1.19
C ILE A 43 -22.41 9.51 2.13
N SER A 44 -23.09 9.37 3.28
CA SER A 44 -23.18 10.38 4.32
C SER A 44 -21.98 10.42 5.27
N ALA A 45 -20.99 9.52 5.10
CA ALA A 45 -19.79 9.50 5.93
C ALA A 45 -18.99 10.80 5.75
N ASP A 46 -18.47 11.32 6.86
CA ASP A 46 -17.67 12.53 6.83
C ASP A 46 -16.31 12.27 6.13
N TYR A 47 -15.77 13.33 5.55
CA TYR A 47 -14.53 13.25 4.80
C TYR A 47 -13.34 12.77 5.65
N ALA A 48 -13.27 13.12 6.93
CA ALA A 48 -12.16 12.72 7.80
C ALA A 48 -12.17 11.21 8.05
N THR A 49 -13.34 10.62 8.25
CA THR A 49 -13.52 9.17 8.37
C THR A 49 -13.14 8.46 7.07
N VAL A 50 -13.63 8.93 5.93
CA VAL A 50 -13.36 8.33 4.61
C VAL A 50 -11.88 8.41 4.26
N SER A 51 -11.27 9.59 4.38
CA SER A 51 -9.85 9.80 4.06
C SER A 51 -8.94 8.96 4.95
N ARG A 52 -9.22 8.89 6.25
CA ARG A 52 -8.49 8.02 7.18
C ARG A 52 -8.63 6.55 6.83
N GLY A 53 -9.83 6.09 6.50
CA GLY A 53 -10.10 4.71 6.10
C GLY A 53 -9.28 4.30 4.87
N LEU A 54 -9.29 5.14 3.83
CA LEU A 54 -8.51 4.93 2.60
C LEU A 54 -7.00 4.91 2.88
N ALA A 55 -6.49 5.85 3.68
CA ALA A 55 -5.08 5.91 4.04
C ALA A 55 -4.62 4.67 4.82
N LEU A 56 -5.44 4.19 5.77
CA LEU A 56 -5.15 2.97 6.54
C LEU A 56 -5.14 1.72 5.64
N ARG A 57 -6.11 1.60 4.72
CA ARG A 57 -6.15 0.53 3.71
C ARG A 57 -4.89 0.53 2.84
N ALA A 58 -4.49 1.70 2.35
CA ALA A 58 -3.29 1.86 1.53
C ALA A 58 -2.03 1.49 2.31
N ARG A 59 -1.95 1.90 3.58
CA ARG A 59 -0.83 1.54 4.47
C ARG A 59 -0.76 0.03 4.68
N ALA A 60 -1.88 -0.64 4.89
CA ALA A 60 -1.92 -2.10 5.01
C ALA A 60 -1.44 -2.80 3.73
N LEU A 61 -1.86 -2.35 2.55
CA LEU A 61 -1.38 -2.86 1.25
C LEU A 61 0.13 -2.66 1.10
N ARG A 62 0.63 -1.47 1.47
CA ARG A 62 2.06 -1.16 1.45
C ARG A 62 2.85 -2.10 2.35
N HIS A 63 2.39 -2.34 3.58
CA HIS A 63 3.06 -3.28 4.50
C HIS A 63 3.10 -4.71 3.95
N ARG A 64 2.01 -5.19 3.35
CA ARG A 64 1.96 -6.51 2.70
C ARG A 64 2.95 -6.63 1.54
N LYS A 65 3.01 -5.64 0.64
CA LYS A 65 3.98 -5.63 -0.47
C LYS A 65 5.42 -5.62 0.03
N ARG A 66 5.72 -4.82 1.06
CA ARG A 66 7.06 -4.81 1.68
C ARG A 66 7.41 -6.17 2.29
N GLY A 67 6.49 -6.80 3.01
CA GLY A 67 6.70 -8.13 3.59
C GLY A 67 6.97 -9.20 2.53
N ALA A 68 6.19 -9.21 1.43
CA ALA A 68 6.39 -10.12 0.32
C ALA A 68 7.76 -9.94 -0.36
N ASN A 69 8.22 -8.69 -0.51
CA ASN A 69 9.52 -8.40 -1.12
C ASN A 69 10.67 -8.86 -0.22
N VAL A 70 10.55 -8.67 1.10
CA VAL A 70 11.54 -9.17 2.07
C VAL A 70 11.60 -10.69 2.08
N ALA A 71 10.46 -11.38 2.04
CA ALA A 71 10.42 -12.84 1.95
C ALA A 71 11.16 -13.34 0.69
N ARG A 72 10.84 -12.77 -0.47
CA ARG A 72 11.51 -13.12 -1.74
C ARG A 72 13.03 -12.91 -1.70
N LEU A 73 13.50 -11.84 -1.06
CA LEU A 73 14.94 -11.58 -0.92
C LEU A 73 15.63 -12.62 -0.04
N LYS A 74 14.96 -13.11 1.01
CA LYS A 74 15.47 -14.21 1.84
C LYS A 74 15.58 -15.51 1.04
N ASP A 75 14.54 -15.86 0.29
CA ASP A 75 14.53 -17.08 -0.54
C ASP A 75 15.68 -17.08 -1.56
N VAL A 76 15.92 -15.94 -2.23
CA VAL A 76 17.04 -15.79 -3.18
C VAL A 76 18.39 -15.94 -2.47
N ALA A 77 18.55 -15.35 -1.28
CA ALA A 77 19.78 -15.46 -0.51
C ALA A 77 20.05 -16.90 -0.04
N GLU A 78 19.02 -17.63 0.38
CA GLU A 78 19.12 -19.05 0.75
C GLU A 78 19.50 -19.94 -0.45
N ILE A 79 18.88 -19.73 -1.61
CA ILE A 79 19.22 -20.44 -2.84
C ILE A 79 20.69 -20.19 -3.24
N ALA A 80 21.14 -18.93 -3.20
CA ALA A 80 22.52 -18.57 -3.52
C ALA A 80 23.53 -19.21 -2.54
N ALA A 81 23.20 -19.24 -1.24
CA ALA A 81 24.04 -19.87 -0.22
C ALA A 81 24.14 -21.40 -0.41
N HIS A 82 23.06 -22.05 -0.85
CA HIS A 82 23.07 -23.48 -1.16
C HIS A 82 23.84 -23.81 -2.45
N GLN A 83 23.78 -22.96 -3.47
CA GLN A 83 24.55 -23.15 -4.71
C GLN A 83 26.06 -22.95 -4.49
N GLY A 84 26.47 -22.01 -3.62
CA GLY A 84 27.88 -21.82 -3.27
C GLY A 84 28.52 -22.98 -2.49
N ARG A 85 27.73 -23.87 -1.87
CA ARG A 85 28.25 -25.06 -1.16
C ARG A 85 28.54 -26.25 -2.07
N LEU A 86 28.05 -26.27 -3.31
CA LEU A 86 28.28 -27.36 -4.27
C LEU A 86 29.52 -27.14 -5.16
N SER A 87 30.23 -26.03 -4.97
CA SER A 87 31.42 -25.65 -5.75
C SER A 87 32.72 -25.65 -4.95
N ALA A 88 32.75 -26.30 -3.78
CA ALA A 88 33.95 -26.45 -2.94
C ALA A 88 34.42 -27.90 -2.89
#